data_AF-A0A6J8DTM1-F1
#
_entry.id   AF-A0A6J8DTM1-F1
#
_cell.length_a   1.000
_cell.length_b   1.000
_cell.length_c   1.000
_cell.angle_alpha   90.00
_cell.angle_beta   90.00
_cell.angle_gamma   90.00
#
_symmetry.space_group_name_H-M   'P 1'
#
loop_
_entity.id
_entity.type
_entity.pdbx_description
1 polymer ?
#
loop_
_entity_poly.entity_id
_entity_poly.type
_entity_poly.pdbx_seq_one_letter_code
_entity_poly.pdbx_strand_id
1 'polypeptide(L)'
;MEHLPSKYMWKKQLKTSINEYWSSIWTIECNTKSTLKHLSLQKDPVNNPHNIWKCVRNNQYDIKKAELKLKLVTGTYMLQSTRAKFSKNIHPNCKLCNESEETLEHFLLHCSNLSDVRQRYIMDKLFKLLREIERGGTINVINNELLLKII
;
A
#
# COMPACT_ATOMS: atom_id res chain seq x y z
N MET A 1 -19.81 44.21 -18.61
CA MET A 1 -20.72 43.07 -18.42
C MET A 1 -19.87 41.87 -18.05
N GLU A 2 -19.92 41.43 -16.79
CA GLU A 2 -19.23 40.20 -16.37
C GLU A 2 -19.95 39.01 -16.99
N HIS A 3 -19.24 38.25 -17.82
CA HIS A 3 -19.78 37.01 -18.39
C HIS A 3 -19.86 35.95 -17.31
N LEU A 4 -21.09 35.50 -17.01
CA LEU A 4 -21.32 34.38 -16.12
C LEU A 4 -20.64 33.11 -16.66
N PRO A 5 -19.91 32.35 -15.82
CA PRO A 5 -19.27 31.12 -16.26
C PRO A 5 -20.31 30.08 -16.70
N SER A 6 -19.96 29.30 -17.70
CA SER A 6 -20.82 28.20 -18.15
C SER A 6 -21.01 27.16 -17.05
N LYS A 7 -22.14 26.45 -17.06
CA LYS A 7 -22.44 25.34 -16.11
C LYS A 7 -21.30 24.33 -16.03
N TYR A 8 -20.62 24.06 -17.15
CA TYR A 8 -19.46 23.17 -17.19
C TYR A 8 -18.27 23.75 -16.41
N MET A 9 -17.92 25.01 -16.65
CA MET A 9 -16.82 25.68 -15.96
C MET A 9 -17.07 25.77 -14.45
N TRP A 10 -18.30 26.10 -14.06
CA TRP A 10 -18.69 26.13 -12.65
C TRP A 10 -18.53 24.75 -11.98
N LYS A 11 -19.03 23.67 -12.61
CA LYS A 11 -18.86 22.31 -12.08
C LYS A 11 -17.39 21.89 -11.98
N LYS A 12 -16.58 22.25 -12.98
CA LYS A 12 -15.15 21.98 -13.00
C LYS A 12 -14.46 22.69 -11.84
N GLN A 13 -14.73 23.98 -11.65
CA GLN A 13 -14.18 24.77 -10.55
C GLN A 13 -14.58 24.20 -9.20
N LEU A 14 -15.86 23.87 -9.00
CA LEU A 14 -16.35 23.25 -7.78
C LEU A 14 -15.63 21.92 -7.49
N LYS A 15 -15.47 21.06 -8.51
CA LYS A 15 -14.73 19.79 -8.37
C LYS A 15 -13.27 20.04 -8.00
N THR A 16 -12.61 21.00 -8.63
CA THR A 16 -11.23 21.39 -8.33
C THR A 16 -11.10 21.82 -6.86
N SER A 17 -11.94 22.74 -6.39
CA SER A 17 -11.88 23.24 -5.01
C SER A 17 -12.16 22.13 -3.98
N ILE A 18 -13.12 21.24 -4.25
CA ILE A 18 -13.37 20.06 -3.39
C ILE A 18 -12.14 19.15 -3.35
N ASN A 19 -11.54 18.87 -4.50
CA ASN A 19 -10.37 18.00 -4.59
C ASN A 19 -9.14 18.60 -3.91
N GLU A 20 -8.91 19.90 -4.04
CA GLU A 20 -7.84 20.63 -3.36
C GLU A 20 -8.02 20.58 -1.85
N TYR A 21 -9.24 20.82 -1.36
CA TYR A 21 -9.56 20.72 0.06
C TYR A 21 -9.23 19.32 0.59
N TRP A 22 -9.76 18.26 -0.02
CA TRP A 22 -9.50 16.88 0.45
C TRP A 22 -8.05 16.45 0.28
N SER A 23 -7.35 16.93 -0.75
CA SER A 23 -5.93 16.63 -0.93
C SER A 23 -5.07 17.25 0.15
N SER A 24 -5.41 18.48 0.59
CA SER A 24 -4.71 19.13 1.70
C SER A 24 -4.93 18.38 3.02
N ILE A 25 -6.18 18.01 3.33
CA ILE A 25 -6.52 17.20 4.50
C ILE A 25 -5.78 15.86 4.47
N TRP A 26 -5.80 15.15 3.34
CA TRP A 26 -5.08 13.89 3.18
C TRP A 26 -3.58 14.04 3.45
N THR A 27 -2.96 15.12 2.96
CA THR A 27 -1.54 15.39 3.15
C THR A 27 -1.22 15.66 4.63
N ILE A 28 -2.05 16.47 5.30
CA ILE A 28 -1.91 16.75 6.74
C ILE A 28 -2.00 15.44 7.54
N GLU A 29 -3.00 14.61 7.25
CA GLU A 29 -3.23 13.32 7.89
C GLU A 29 -2.04 12.38 7.69
N CYS A 30 -1.52 12.26 6.47
CA CYS A 30 -0.35 11.43 6.18
C CYS A 30 0.92 11.87 6.91
N ASN A 31 1.09 13.19 7.09
CA ASN A 31 2.26 13.75 7.78
C ASN A 31 2.16 13.63 9.30
N THR A 32 0.94 13.69 9.84
CA THR A 32 0.72 13.63 11.29
C THR A 32 0.58 12.21 11.82
N LYS A 33 0.07 11.26 11.02
CA LYS A 33 -0.18 9.88 11.43
C LYS A 33 0.84 8.94 10.81
N SER A 34 1.74 8.41 11.64
CA SER A 34 2.72 7.40 11.24
C SER A 34 2.09 6.14 10.63
N THR A 35 0.87 5.79 11.03
CA THR A 35 0.09 4.67 10.49
C THR A 35 -0.32 4.87 9.03
N LEU A 36 -0.36 6.10 8.53
CA LEU A 36 -0.71 6.41 7.15
C LEU A 36 0.52 6.54 6.23
N LYS A 37 1.74 6.44 6.78
CA LYS A 37 3.00 6.62 6.05
C LYS A 37 3.09 5.77 4.77
N HIS A 38 2.53 4.57 4.78
CA HIS A 38 2.60 3.65 3.65
C HIS A 38 1.42 3.78 2.67
N LEU A 39 0.36 4.52 3.03
CA LEU A 39 -0.77 4.81 2.14
C LEU A 39 -0.49 6.01 1.22
N SER A 40 0.47 6.87 1.58
CA SER A 40 0.91 8.00 0.74
C SER A 40 1.58 7.58 -0.57
N LEU A 41 1.92 6.29 -0.73
CA LEU A 41 2.48 5.74 -1.97
C LEU A 41 1.51 5.76 -3.16
N GLN A 42 0.22 6.03 -2.92
CA GLN A 42 -0.77 6.14 -3.99
C GLN A 42 -0.73 7.51 -4.69
N LYS A 43 -0.70 7.46 -6.02
CA LYS A 43 -1.01 8.61 -6.87
C LYS A 43 -2.51 8.95 -6.80
N ASP A 44 -2.81 10.21 -6.52
CA ASP A 44 -4.17 10.79 -6.51
C ASP A 44 -5.19 10.00 -5.63
N PRO A 45 -4.97 9.96 -4.30
CA PRO A 45 -5.76 9.17 -3.37
C PRO A 45 -7.18 9.69 -3.14
N VAL A 46 -7.45 10.96 -3.49
CA VAL A 46 -8.78 11.58 -3.33
C VAL A 46 -9.75 11.11 -4.41
N ASN A 47 -9.28 11.00 -5.66
CA ASN A 47 -10.15 10.61 -6.76
C ASN A 47 -10.18 9.10 -7.01
N ASN A 48 -9.19 8.36 -6.51
CA ASN A 48 -9.04 6.94 -6.82
C ASN A 48 -9.02 6.10 -5.54
N PRO A 49 -9.74 4.96 -5.52
CA PRO A 49 -9.61 3.97 -4.45
C PRO A 49 -8.16 3.49 -4.31
N HIS A 50 -7.75 3.09 -3.10
CA HIS A 50 -6.40 2.60 -2.88
C HIS A 50 -6.05 1.40 -3.78
N ASN A 51 -4.81 1.29 -4.27
CA ASN A 51 -4.35 0.20 -5.15
C ASN A 51 -4.58 -1.20 -4.56
N ILE A 52 -4.70 -1.30 -3.23
CA ILE A 52 -5.08 -2.53 -2.51
C ILE A 52 -6.42 -3.08 -3.01
N TRP A 53 -7.36 -2.19 -3.37
CA TRP A 53 -8.71 -2.54 -3.82
C TRP A 53 -8.80 -2.90 -5.30
N LYS A 54 -7.81 -2.53 -6.13
CA LYS A 54 -7.83 -2.79 -7.58
C LYS A 54 -7.86 -4.28 -7.93
N CYS A 55 -7.35 -5.13 -7.05
CA CYS A 55 -7.31 -6.59 -7.27
C CYS A 55 -8.48 -7.33 -6.62
N VAL A 56 -9.46 -6.63 -6.04
CA VAL A 56 -10.57 -7.26 -5.33
C VAL A 56 -11.70 -7.58 -6.30
N ARG A 57 -11.96 -8.87 -6.52
CA ARG A 57 -13.18 -9.32 -7.21
C ARG A 57 -14.33 -9.41 -6.21
N ASN A 58 -15.56 -9.56 -6.70
CA ASN A 58 -16.75 -9.75 -5.86
C ASN A 58 -16.79 -11.15 -5.22
N ASN A 59 -15.78 -11.43 -4.38
CA ASN A 59 -15.58 -12.68 -3.66
C ASN A 59 -15.08 -12.35 -2.25
N GLN A 60 -15.68 -13.00 -1.24
CA GLN A 60 -15.30 -12.82 0.16
C GLN A 60 -13.81 -13.06 0.44
N TYR A 61 -13.18 -14.00 -0.27
CA TYR A 61 -11.75 -14.28 -0.11
C TYR A 61 -10.88 -13.06 -0.48
N ASP A 62 -11.17 -12.42 -1.61
CA ASP A 62 -10.41 -11.27 -2.08
C ASP A 62 -10.63 -10.04 -1.19
N ILE A 63 -11.85 -9.86 -0.67
CA ILE A 63 -12.18 -8.81 0.31
C ILE A 63 -11.33 -8.99 1.58
N LYS A 64 -11.34 -10.20 2.17
CA LYS A 64 -10.53 -10.51 3.37
C LYS A 64 -9.04 -10.29 3.13
N LYS A 65 -8.54 -10.64 1.94
CA LYS A 65 -7.14 -10.41 1.56
C LYS A 65 -6.80 -8.93 1.48
N ALA A 66 -7.69 -8.10 0.93
CA ALA A 66 -7.50 -6.65 0.88
C ALA A 66 -7.57 -6.01 2.28
N GLU A 67 -8.50 -6.44 3.13
CA GLU A 67 -8.55 -6.01 4.53
C GLU A 67 -7.27 -6.33 5.28
N LEU A 68 -6.73 -7.54 5.12
CA LEU A 68 -5.47 -7.94 5.75
C LEU A 68 -4.31 -7.05 5.29
N LYS A 69 -4.21 -6.79 3.97
CA LYS A 69 -3.20 -5.87 3.42
C LYS A 69 -3.34 -4.48 3.99
N LEU A 70 -4.56 -3.96 4.09
CA LEU A 70 -4.82 -2.65 4.67
C LEU A 70 -4.39 -2.61 6.13
N LYS A 71 -4.72 -3.65 6.92
CA LYS A 71 -4.30 -3.75 8.32
C LYS A 71 -2.79 -3.78 8.49
N LEU A 72 -2.07 -4.50 7.63
CA LEU A 72 -0.61 -4.54 7.63
C LEU A 72 -0.01 -3.17 7.29
N VAL A 73 -0.49 -2.53 6.21
CA VAL A 73 0.01 -1.22 5.74
C VAL A 73 -0.27 -0.11 6.76
N THR A 74 -1.40 -0.19 7.46
CA THR A 74 -1.79 0.78 8.51
C THR A 74 -1.23 0.45 9.89
N GLY A 75 -0.49 -0.65 10.04
CA GLY A 75 0.05 -1.09 11.34
C GLY A 75 -1.01 -1.54 12.35
N THR A 76 -2.26 -1.75 11.93
CA THR A 76 -3.36 -2.22 12.79
C THR A 76 -3.42 -3.75 12.87
N TYR A 77 -2.65 -4.46 12.05
CA TYR A 77 -2.50 -5.90 12.18
C TYR A 77 -1.62 -6.26 13.39
N MET A 78 -2.17 -7.07 14.29
CA MET A 78 -1.50 -7.47 15.54
C MET A 78 -0.48 -8.60 15.30
N LEU A 79 0.73 -8.24 14.88
CA LEU A 79 1.91 -9.11 14.85
C LEU A 79 2.38 -9.49 16.27
N GLN A 80 3.19 -10.53 16.43
CA GLN A 80 3.68 -10.96 17.75
C GLN A 80 4.45 -9.84 18.46
N SER A 81 5.27 -9.06 17.76
CA SER A 81 5.94 -7.87 18.31
C SER A 81 4.95 -6.92 18.98
N THR A 82 3.85 -6.59 18.30
CA THR A 82 2.78 -5.75 18.85
C THR A 82 2.05 -6.43 20.00
N ARG A 83 1.73 -7.72 19.88
CA ARG A 83 1.02 -8.47 20.93
C ARG A 83 1.84 -8.57 22.22
N ALA A 84 3.13 -8.83 22.13
CA ALA A 84 4.05 -8.92 23.26
C ALA A 84 4.11 -7.61 24.05
N LYS A 85 4.00 -6.45 23.38
CA LYS A 85 3.95 -5.14 24.04
C LYS A 85 2.71 -4.95 24.94
N PHE A 86 1.59 -5.57 24.59
CA PHE A 86 0.33 -5.43 25.34
C PHE A 86 0.01 -6.64 26.23
N SER A 87 0.78 -7.72 26.17
CA SER A 87 0.49 -8.97 26.89
C SER A 87 1.77 -9.60 27.43
N LYS A 88 1.88 -9.70 28.76
CA LYS A 88 3.08 -10.19 29.47
C LYS A 88 3.47 -11.64 29.15
N ASN A 89 2.55 -12.44 28.62
CA ASN A 89 2.75 -13.88 28.37
C ASN A 89 2.95 -14.23 26.89
N ILE A 90 3.17 -13.24 26.02
CA ILE A 90 3.35 -13.47 24.57
C ILE A 90 4.81 -13.20 24.21
N HIS A 91 5.45 -14.20 23.60
CA HIS A 91 6.80 -14.04 23.05
C HIS A 91 6.74 -13.25 21.72
N PRO A 92 7.63 -12.27 21.48
CA PRO A 92 7.59 -11.43 20.29
C PRO A 92 8.03 -12.13 18.99
N ASN A 93 8.56 -13.35 19.07
CA ASN A 93 9.09 -14.07 17.91
C ASN A 93 8.02 -14.44 16.88
N CYS A 94 8.41 -14.46 15.61
CA CYS A 94 7.55 -14.93 14.52
C CYS A 94 7.10 -16.37 14.76
N LYS A 95 5.79 -16.60 14.68
CA LYS A 95 5.24 -17.95 14.86
C LYS A 95 5.53 -18.89 13.70
N LEU A 96 5.98 -18.35 12.56
CA LEU A 96 6.30 -19.14 11.39
C LEU A 96 7.72 -19.70 11.49
N CYS A 97 8.74 -18.85 11.61
CA CYS A 97 10.13 -19.32 11.67
C CYS A 97 10.70 -19.45 13.09
N ASN A 98 10.12 -18.77 14.08
CA ASN A 98 10.60 -18.71 15.48
C ASN A 98 12.01 -18.14 15.69
N GLU A 99 12.66 -17.59 14.66
CA GLU A 99 14.06 -17.15 14.67
C GLU A 99 14.24 -15.71 15.19
N SER A 100 13.30 -14.81 14.89
CA SER A 100 13.41 -13.39 15.26
C SER A 100 12.06 -12.78 15.60
N GLU A 101 12.06 -11.57 16.15
CA GLU A 101 10.85 -10.78 16.43
C GLU A 101 9.99 -10.61 15.16
N GLU A 102 8.68 -10.82 15.30
CA GLU A 102 7.71 -10.66 14.21
C GLU A 102 7.38 -9.18 13.97
N THR A 103 8.33 -8.44 13.42
CA THR A 103 8.07 -7.10 12.88
C THR A 103 7.39 -7.20 11.51
N LEU A 104 6.80 -6.09 11.04
CA LEU A 104 6.24 -6.03 9.69
C LEU A 104 7.31 -6.33 8.62
N GLU A 105 8.52 -5.81 8.83
CA GLU A 105 9.66 -6.04 7.97
C GLU A 105 10.06 -7.52 7.95
N HIS A 106 10.19 -8.14 9.13
CA HIS A 106 10.49 -9.57 9.20
C HIS A 106 9.40 -10.39 8.48
N PHE A 107 8.13 -10.15 8.81
CA PHE A 107 7.02 -10.90 8.24
C PHE A 107 6.95 -10.78 6.71
N LEU A 108 7.18 -9.58 6.16
CA LEU A 108 7.05 -9.33 4.72
C LEU A 108 8.31 -9.60 3.92
N LEU A 109 9.51 -9.43 4.49
CA LEU A 109 10.78 -9.44 3.74
C LEU A 109 11.74 -10.54 4.18
N HIS A 110 11.82 -10.86 5.47
CA HIS A 110 12.93 -11.69 6.00
C HIS A 110 12.53 -13.09 6.47
N CYS A 111 11.24 -13.34 6.77
CA CYS A 111 10.80 -14.62 7.34
C CYS A 111 11.15 -15.80 6.43
N SER A 112 11.99 -16.72 6.89
CA SER A 112 12.50 -17.87 6.13
C SER A 112 11.36 -18.75 5.61
N ASN A 113 10.35 -19.03 6.42
CA ASN A 113 9.18 -19.83 6.03
C ASN A 113 8.27 -19.19 4.97
N LEU A 114 8.51 -17.93 4.60
CA LEU A 114 7.80 -17.24 3.54
C LEU A 114 8.68 -16.98 2.30
N SER A 115 9.92 -17.48 2.28
CA SER A 115 10.88 -17.31 1.18
C SER A 115 10.29 -17.74 -0.16
N ASP A 116 9.74 -18.94 -0.24
CA ASP A 116 9.18 -19.51 -1.47
C ASP A 116 7.98 -18.72 -2.00
N VAL A 117 7.18 -18.16 -1.09
CA VAL A 117 6.04 -17.31 -1.45
C VAL A 117 6.54 -15.98 -2.00
N ARG A 118 7.54 -15.37 -1.35
CA ARG A 118 8.16 -14.13 -1.83
C ARG A 118 8.82 -14.34 -3.18
N GLN A 119 9.64 -15.38 -3.33
CA GLN A 119 10.38 -15.65 -4.55
C GLN A 119 9.44 -15.84 -5.73
N ARG A 120 8.36 -16.61 -5.58
CA ARG A 120 7.33 -16.73 -6.63
C ARG A 120 6.75 -15.38 -7.02
N TYR A 121 6.40 -14.54 -6.05
CA TYR A 121 5.82 -13.23 -6.32
C TYR A 121 6.82 -12.26 -6.99
N ILE A 122 8.08 -12.27 -6.57
CA ILE A 122 9.17 -11.46 -7.15
C ILE A 122 9.41 -11.90 -8.58
N MET A 123 9.55 -13.19 -8.83
CA MET A 123 9.75 -13.75 -10.17
C MET A 123 8.57 -13.40 -11.08
N ASP A 124 7.33 -13.54 -10.63
CA ASP A 124 6.15 -13.15 -11.39
C ASP A 124 6.15 -11.66 -11.77
N LYS A 125 6.57 -10.78 -10.85
CA LYS A 125 6.72 -9.34 -11.13
C LYS A 125 7.85 -9.08 -12.11
N LEU A 126 9.00 -9.70 -11.92
CA LEU A 126 10.18 -9.55 -12.77
C LEU A 126 9.86 -9.99 -14.20
N PHE A 127 9.19 -11.14 -14.39
CA PHE A 127 8.74 -11.60 -15.70
C PHE A 127 7.70 -10.70 -16.37
N LYS A 128 6.89 -9.97 -15.61
CA LYS A 128 5.97 -8.97 -16.18
C LYS A 128 6.73 -7.74 -16.64
N LEU A 129 7.66 -7.25 -15.82
CA LEU A 129 8.51 -6.10 -16.15
C LEU A 129 9.37 -6.39 -17.40
N LEU A 130 10.01 -7.57 -17.47
CA LEU A 130 10.80 -7.98 -18.64
C LEU A 130 9.95 -7.99 -19.91
N ARG A 131 8.73 -8.55 -19.85
CA ARG A 131 7.80 -8.55 -20.99
C ARG A 131 7.33 -7.16 -21.41
N GLU A 132 7.24 -6.22 -20.48
CA GLU A 132 6.91 -4.82 -20.79
C GLU A 132 8.09 -4.10 -21.47
N ILE A 133 9.33 -4.39 -21.06
CA ILE A 133 10.55 -3.87 -21.70
C ILE A 133 10.70 -4.42 -23.13
N GLU A 134 10.52 -5.73 -23.32
CA GLU A 134 10.58 -6.38 -24.63
C GLU A 134 9.56 -5.81 -25.63
N ARG A 135 8.44 -5.26 -25.14
CA ARG A 135 7.40 -4.61 -25.94
C ARG A 135 7.64 -3.13 -26.19
N GLY A 136 8.83 -2.61 -25.84
CA GLY A 136 9.19 -1.20 -26.03
C GLY A 136 8.60 -0.25 -24.99
N GLY A 137 8.18 -0.76 -23.82
CA GLY A 137 7.67 0.07 -22.73
C GLY A 137 8.77 0.91 -22.07
N THR A 138 8.55 2.22 -21.95
CA THR A 138 9.41 3.14 -21.18
C THR A 138 9.15 2.98 -19.68
N ILE A 139 9.72 1.94 -19.07
CA ILE A 139 9.58 1.73 -17.62
C ILE A 139 10.59 2.61 -16.87
N ASN A 140 10.06 3.56 -16.09
CA ASN A 140 10.83 4.31 -15.11
C ASN A 140 11.06 3.42 -13.88
N VAL A 141 12.14 2.63 -13.90
CA VAL A 141 12.53 1.66 -12.84
C VAL A 141 12.75 2.33 -11.47
N ILE A 142 12.92 3.65 -11.46
CA ILE A 142 13.34 4.46 -10.30
C ILE A 142 12.30 4.49 -9.16
N ASN A 143 11.01 4.23 -9.42
CA ASN A 143 9.97 4.37 -8.39
C ASN A 143 9.68 3.14 -7.53
N ASN A 144 10.48 2.07 -7.62
CA ASN A 144 10.22 0.83 -6.89
C ASN A 144 11.34 0.53 -5.87
N GLU A 145 11.53 1.41 -4.89
CA GLU A 145 12.45 1.21 -3.76
C GLU A 145 12.26 -0.15 -3.06
N LEU A 146 11.05 -0.71 -3.08
CA LEU A 146 10.77 -2.03 -2.53
C LEU A 146 11.39 -3.18 -3.33
N LEU A 147 11.52 -3.06 -4.66
CA LEU A 147 12.24 -4.07 -5.47
C LEU A 147 13.75 -3.98 -5.24
N LEU A 148 14.29 -2.77 -5.08
CA LEU A 148 15.71 -2.54 -4.79
C LEU A 148 16.14 -2.99 -3.39
N LYS A 149 15.20 -3.13 -2.45
CA LYS A 149 15.46 -3.66 -1.09
C LYS A 149 15.33 -5.19 -0.99
N ILE A 150 14.83 -5.83 -2.05
CA ILE A 150 14.56 -7.27 -2.10
C ILE A 150 15.61 -8.02 -2.95
N ILE A 151 16.26 -7.31 -3.88
CA ILE A 151 17.49 -7.75 -4.58
C ILE A 151 18.69 -7.42 -3.69
#